data_AF-A0A842QBH1-F1
#
_entry.id   AF-A0A842QBH1-F1
#
_cell.length_a   1.000
_cell.length_b   1.000
_cell.length_c   1.000
_cell.angle_alpha   90.00
_cell.angle_beta   90.00
_cell.angle_gamma   90.00
#
_symmetry.space_group_name_H-M   'P 1'
#
loop_
_entity.id
_entity.type
_entity.pdbx_description
1 polymer ?
#
loop_
_entity_poly.entity_id
_entity_poly.type
_entity_poly.pdbx_seq_one_letter_code
_entity_poly.pdbx_strand_id
1 'polypeptide(L)'
;MDDNQDRIDLGKLFGLERKNKVEKYIKGKRLYGSDFGDFLLLMQYFPLRYWHFPIYNRIEPSHLQIELENLDCLQPDCNGKEETQESVRKLLTRINQLSKERRLLATHFFPRLDLKRWHLIYFDQRDTNKHDSHWRWGSHMHFASSLWHRCSIEEIWEEMHRSKPNYPASLHIPYCDDLSVSYH
;
A
#
# COMPACT_ATOMS: atom_id res chain seq x y z
N MET A 1 22.09 19.63 -13.63
CA MET A 1 20.67 20.00 -13.57
C MET A 1 20.23 19.75 -12.15
N ASP A 2 19.49 20.68 -11.56
CA ASP A 2 19.21 20.67 -10.12
C ASP A 2 18.28 19.49 -9.79
N ASP A 3 18.85 18.40 -9.25
CA ASP A 3 18.22 17.10 -9.02
C ASP A 3 16.99 17.16 -8.10
N ASN A 4 16.81 18.30 -7.42
CA ASN A 4 15.74 18.56 -6.47
C ASN A 4 14.42 19.02 -7.12
N GLN A 5 14.43 19.47 -8.37
CA GLN A 5 13.25 20.11 -8.97
C GLN A 5 12.13 19.10 -9.30
N ASP A 6 12.48 17.84 -9.47
CA ASP A 6 11.56 16.75 -9.84
C ASP A 6 11.11 15.89 -8.66
N ARG A 7 11.54 16.22 -7.42
CA ARG A 7 11.16 15.48 -6.21
C ARG A 7 9.90 16.05 -5.55
N ILE A 8 9.10 15.17 -4.94
CA ILE A 8 7.93 15.53 -4.14
C ILE A 8 8.37 15.71 -2.69
N ASP A 9 8.30 16.96 -2.21
CA ASP A 9 8.30 17.26 -0.77
C ASP A 9 6.89 17.01 -0.19
N LEU A 10 6.81 16.07 0.75
CA LEU A 10 5.56 15.67 1.42
C LEU A 10 5.06 16.70 2.45
N GLY A 11 5.95 17.45 3.09
CA GLY A 11 5.55 18.55 3.97
C GLY A 11 4.84 19.63 3.18
N LYS A 12 5.37 19.97 1.99
CA LYS A 12 4.71 20.87 1.05
C LYS A 12 3.40 20.30 0.53
N LEU A 13 3.37 19.02 0.16
CA LEU A 13 2.15 18.33 -0.31
C LEU A 13 1.02 18.44 0.74
N PHE A 14 1.32 18.17 2.01
CA PHE A 14 0.35 18.18 3.10
C PHE A 14 -0.18 19.59 3.42
N GLY A 15 0.58 20.62 3.09
CA GLY A 15 0.18 22.03 3.23
C GLY A 15 -0.78 22.53 2.14
N LEU A 16 -0.97 21.80 1.05
CA LEU A 16 -1.84 22.21 -0.06
C LEU A 16 -3.32 21.92 0.26
N GLU A 17 -4.14 22.97 0.32
CA GLU A 17 -5.53 22.85 0.77
C GLU A 17 -6.55 22.50 -0.32
N ARG A 18 -6.16 22.56 -1.60
CA ARG A 18 -7.08 22.33 -2.73
C ARG A 18 -6.56 21.21 -3.62
N LYS A 19 -7.46 20.30 -4.01
CA LYS A 19 -7.15 19.15 -4.88
C LYS A 19 -6.42 19.57 -6.17
N ASN A 20 -6.91 20.61 -6.85
CA ASN A 20 -6.28 21.10 -8.08
C ASN A 20 -4.86 21.66 -7.90
N LYS A 21 -4.54 22.17 -6.70
CA LYS A 21 -3.18 22.63 -6.36
C LYS A 21 -2.26 21.43 -6.15
N VAL A 22 -2.77 20.36 -5.54
CA VAL A 22 -2.05 19.09 -5.39
C VAL A 22 -1.77 18.48 -6.75
N GLU A 23 -2.78 18.35 -7.61
CA GLU A 23 -2.63 17.83 -8.98
C GLU A 23 -1.60 18.63 -9.78
N LYS A 24 -1.62 19.96 -9.68
CA LYS A 24 -0.63 20.82 -10.33
C LYS A 24 0.77 20.62 -9.73
N TYR A 25 0.86 20.43 -8.42
CA TYR A 25 2.14 20.25 -7.73
C TYR A 25 2.80 18.92 -8.09
N ILE A 26 2.06 17.81 -8.07
CA ILE A 26 2.62 16.49 -8.39
C ILE A 26 2.95 16.31 -9.88
N LYS A 27 2.45 17.19 -10.76
CA LYS A 27 2.70 17.10 -12.20
C LYS A 27 4.19 17.27 -12.51
N GLY A 28 4.78 16.24 -13.11
CA GLY A 28 6.20 16.23 -13.47
C GLY A 28 7.14 15.91 -12.31
N LYS A 29 6.60 15.61 -11.12
CA LYS A 29 7.40 15.22 -9.95
C LYS A 29 7.21 13.74 -9.60
N ARG A 30 8.15 13.18 -8.84
CA ARG A 30 8.11 11.82 -8.31
C ARG A 30 8.42 11.82 -6.81
N LEU A 31 7.75 10.93 -6.09
CA LEU A 31 8.11 10.60 -4.71
C LEU A 31 9.12 9.47 -4.75
N TYR A 32 10.30 9.69 -4.16
CA TYR A 32 11.32 8.65 -4.03
C TYR A 32 11.12 7.84 -2.74
N GLY A 33 11.51 6.57 -2.77
CA GLY A 33 11.44 5.69 -1.59
C GLY A 33 12.26 6.25 -0.42
N SER A 34 13.46 6.74 -0.71
CA SER A 34 14.32 7.44 0.26
C SER A 34 13.61 8.64 0.90
N ASP A 35 13.06 9.56 0.09
CA ASP A 35 12.34 10.75 0.59
C ASP A 35 11.13 10.37 1.46
N PHE A 36 10.40 9.33 1.07
CA PHE A 36 9.26 8.86 1.84
C PHE A 36 9.71 8.27 3.18
N GLY A 37 10.74 7.43 3.17
CA GLY A 37 11.33 6.86 4.39
C GLY A 37 11.82 7.93 5.36
N ASP A 38 12.58 8.91 4.85
CA ASP A 38 13.07 10.05 5.63
C ASP A 38 11.93 10.85 6.24
N PHE A 39 10.86 11.10 5.47
CA PHE A 39 9.68 11.78 5.98
C PHE A 39 8.98 11.01 7.11
N LEU A 40 8.85 9.68 6.99
CA LEU A 40 8.29 8.84 8.04
C LEU A 40 9.15 8.86 9.31
N LEU A 41 10.48 8.80 9.17
CA LEU A 41 11.41 8.91 10.30
C LEU A 41 11.29 10.28 10.97
N LEU A 42 11.28 11.36 10.19
CA LEU A 42 11.11 12.72 10.71
C LEU A 42 9.81 12.85 11.52
N MET A 43 8.71 12.24 11.06
CA MET A 43 7.43 12.27 11.79
C MET A 43 7.47 11.53 13.14
N GLN A 44 8.33 10.52 13.29
CA GLN A 44 8.50 9.82 14.57
C GLN A 44 9.26 10.66 15.59
N TYR A 45 10.29 11.40 15.16
CA TYR A 45 11.14 12.20 16.05
C TYR A 45 10.62 13.63 16.26
N PHE A 46 9.94 14.20 15.27
CA PHE A 46 9.41 15.56 15.28
C PHE A 46 8.02 15.55 14.67
N PRO A 47 6.93 15.36 15.44
CA PRO A 47 5.58 15.35 14.89
C PRO A 47 5.28 16.71 14.25
N LEU A 48 5.35 16.78 12.92
CA LEU A 48 5.17 18.00 12.11
C LEU A 48 3.68 18.33 11.98
N ARG A 49 2.99 18.53 13.12
CA ARG A 49 1.53 18.76 13.24
C ARG A 49 0.63 17.59 12.87
N TYR A 50 1.20 16.45 12.51
CA TYR A 50 0.49 15.23 12.19
C TYR A 50 1.03 14.09 13.05
N TRP A 51 0.15 13.20 13.47
CA TRP A 51 0.54 11.86 13.90
C TRP A 51 0.78 10.98 12.68
N HIS A 52 1.48 9.87 12.85
CA HIS A 52 1.66 8.85 11.81
C HIS A 52 1.24 7.49 12.34
N PHE A 53 0.30 6.85 11.64
CA PHE A 53 -0.18 5.50 11.94
C PHE A 53 -0.01 4.62 10.70
N PRO A 54 0.99 3.72 10.67
CA PRO A 54 1.10 2.71 9.63
C PRO A 54 0.14 1.54 9.90
N ILE A 55 -0.56 1.10 8.87
CA ILE A 55 -1.47 -0.06 8.88
C ILE A 55 -1.12 -0.95 7.70
N TYR A 56 -0.97 -2.25 7.95
CA TYR A 56 -0.61 -3.23 6.93
C TYR A 56 -1.70 -4.30 6.85
N ASN A 57 -2.39 -4.34 5.72
CA ASN A 57 -3.48 -5.28 5.47
C ASN A 57 -3.05 -6.35 4.48
N ARG A 58 -3.31 -7.62 4.82
CA ARG A 58 -3.17 -8.76 3.92
C ARG A 58 -4.55 -9.17 3.45
N ILE A 59 -4.87 -8.83 2.21
CA ILE A 59 -6.16 -9.13 1.59
C ILE A 59 -6.03 -10.44 0.82
N GLU A 60 -6.68 -11.48 1.34
CA GLU A 60 -6.73 -12.80 0.71
C GLU A 60 -8.09 -13.03 0.03
N PRO A 61 -8.13 -13.62 -1.18
CA PRO A 61 -9.39 -14.02 -1.80
C PRO A 61 -10.04 -15.13 -0.99
N SER A 62 -11.32 -14.99 -0.65
CA SER A 62 -12.06 -15.99 0.12
C SER A 62 -12.02 -17.39 -0.52
N HIS A 63 -12.04 -17.46 -1.85
CA HIS A 63 -12.01 -18.72 -2.61
C HIS A 63 -10.63 -19.42 -2.62
N LEU A 64 -9.57 -18.78 -2.10
CA LEU A 64 -8.21 -19.33 -2.00
C LEU A 64 -7.77 -19.58 -0.56
N GLN A 65 -8.66 -19.39 0.42
CA GLN A 65 -8.35 -19.69 1.81
C GLN A 65 -8.02 -21.19 1.96
N ILE A 66 -6.94 -21.46 2.68
CA ILE A 66 -6.46 -22.81 2.95
C ILE A 66 -6.98 -23.19 4.34
N GLU A 67 -7.97 -24.07 4.38
CA GLU A 67 -8.46 -24.66 5.63
C GLU A 67 -7.50 -25.73 6.13
N LEU A 68 -7.47 -25.95 7.45
CA LEU A 68 -6.56 -26.90 8.10
C LEU A 68 -6.66 -28.32 7.53
N GLU A 69 -7.87 -28.76 7.18
CA GLU A 69 -8.14 -30.07 6.56
C GLU A 69 -7.41 -30.25 5.21
N ASN A 70 -7.12 -29.17 4.48
CA ASN A 70 -6.36 -29.25 3.23
C ASN A 70 -4.87 -29.55 3.47
N LEU A 71 -4.37 -29.37 4.70
CA LEU A 71 -2.97 -29.60 5.05
C LEU A 71 -2.68 -31.07 5.39
N ASP A 72 -3.70 -31.89 5.61
CA ASP A 72 -3.54 -33.30 5.97
C ASP A 72 -2.83 -34.11 4.87
N CYS A 73 -2.92 -33.65 3.62
CA CYS A 73 -2.16 -34.24 2.50
C CYS A 73 -0.64 -34.04 2.57
N LEU A 74 -0.14 -33.22 3.50
CA LEU A 74 1.29 -32.97 3.73
C LEU A 74 1.87 -33.81 4.87
N GLN A 75 1.07 -34.62 5.57
CA GLN A 75 1.56 -35.43 6.67
C GLN A 75 2.48 -36.55 6.15
N PRO A 76 3.65 -36.79 6.77
CA PRO A 76 4.61 -37.79 6.29
C PRO A 76 4.08 -39.24 6.28
N ASP A 77 2.98 -39.50 7.00
CA ASP A 77 2.43 -40.84 7.20
C ASP A 77 1.30 -41.20 6.23
N CYS A 78 0.91 -40.29 5.32
CA CYS A 78 -0.09 -40.56 4.28
C CYS A 78 0.51 -41.38 3.13
N ASN A 79 0.92 -42.61 3.44
CA ASN A 79 1.50 -43.56 2.51
C ASN A 79 0.42 -44.15 1.58
N GLY A 80 0.43 -43.68 0.33
CA GLY A 80 0.10 -44.54 -0.82
C GLY A 80 -1.33 -44.51 -1.35
N LYS A 81 -1.79 -43.38 -1.90
CA LYS A 81 -2.84 -43.35 -2.94
C LYS A 81 -2.55 -42.22 -3.93
N GLU A 82 -2.83 -42.42 -5.22
CA GLU A 82 -2.80 -41.36 -6.24
C GLU A 82 -3.62 -40.12 -5.82
N GLU A 83 -4.63 -40.34 -4.99
CA GLU A 83 -5.45 -39.34 -4.29
C GLU A 83 -4.63 -38.34 -3.46
N THR A 84 -3.52 -38.77 -2.85
CA THR A 84 -2.59 -37.90 -2.11
C THR A 84 -1.79 -37.01 -3.06
N GLN A 85 -1.32 -37.53 -4.20
CA GLN A 85 -0.54 -36.73 -5.17
C GLN A 85 -1.40 -35.64 -5.82
N GLU A 86 -2.65 -35.97 -6.19
CA GLU A 86 -3.58 -35.01 -6.75
C GLU A 86 -3.97 -33.92 -5.73
N SER A 87 -4.18 -34.31 -4.46
CA SER A 87 -4.48 -33.36 -3.38
C SER A 87 -3.32 -32.39 -3.13
N VAL A 88 -2.08 -32.89 -3.10
CA VAL A 88 -0.88 -32.04 -3.00
C VAL A 88 -0.76 -31.09 -4.19
N ARG A 89 -1.00 -31.56 -5.43
CA ARG A 89 -0.99 -30.70 -6.62
C ARG A 89 -2.04 -29.59 -6.55
N LYS A 90 -3.27 -29.91 -6.10
CA LYS A 90 -4.34 -28.93 -5.89
C LYS A 90 -3.95 -27.89 -4.83
N LEU A 91 -3.37 -28.32 -3.71
CA LEU A 91 -2.87 -27.43 -2.67
C LEU A 91 -1.77 -26.49 -3.19
N LEU A 92 -0.76 -27.03 -3.88
CA LEU A 92 0.31 -26.22 -4.48
C LEU A 92 -0.23 -25.22 -5.51
N THR A 93 -1.21 -25.63 -6.32
CA THR A 93 -1.90 -24.74 -7.26
C THR A 93 -2.60 -23.60 -6.53
N ARG A 94 -3.32 -23.89 -5.45
CA ARG A 94 -3.98 -22.88 -4.61
C ARG A 94 -2.98 -21.94 -3.94
N ILE A 95 -1.87 -22.44 -3.41
CA ILE A 95 -0.79 -21.62 -2.84
C ILE A 95 -0.19 -20.67 -3.88
N ASN A 96 0.02 -21.16 -5.11
CA ASN A 96 0.51 -20.35 -6.21
C ASN A 96 -0.50 -19.26 -6.60
N GLN A 97 -1.79 -19.61 -6.73
CA GLN A 97 -2.87 -18.65 -6.99
C GLN A 97 -2.97 -17.62 -5.86
N LEU A 98 -2.94 -18.05 -4.59
CA LEU A 98 -2.97 -17.16 -3.44
C LEU A 98 -1.79 -16.18 -3.47
N SER A 99 -0.60 -16.63 -3.86
CA SER A 99 0.56 -15.75 -4.00
C SER A 99 0.39 -14.72 -5.12
N LYS A 100 -0.30 -15.07 -6.20
CA LYS A 100 -0.62 -14.17 -7.33
C LYS A 100 -1.77 -13.21 -7.03
N GLU A 101 -2.75 -13.63 -6.24
CA GLU A 101 -3.99 -12.89 -6.03
C GLU A 101 -4.04 -12.14 -4.69
N ARG A 102 -3.25 -12.55 -3.69
CA ARG A 102 -3.13 -11.78 -2.46
C ARG A 102 -2.67 -10.36 -2.75
N ARG A 103 -3.17 -9.43 -1.95
CA ARG A 103 -2.75 -8.03 -1.99
C ARG A 103 -2.20 -7.67 -0.62
N LEU A 104 -0.96 -7.22 -0.57
CA LEU A 104 -0.38 -6.58 0.60
C LEU A 104 -0.58 -5.08 0.42
N LEU A 105 -1.48 -4.51 1.20
CA LEU A 105 -1.84 -3.11 1.19
C LEU A 105 -1.16 -2.42 2.38
N ALA A 106 -0.26 -1.49 2.09
CA ALA A 106 0.33 -0.61 3.09
C ALA A 106 -0.43 0.72 3.09
N THR A 107 -0.79 1.18 4.28
CA THR A 107 -1.53 2.41 4.50
C THR A 107 -0.83 3.24 5.56
N HIS A 108 -0.46 4.47 5.20
CA HIS A 108 0.14 5.46 6.08
C HIS A 108 -0.89 6.56 6.32
N PHE A 109 -1.44 6.57 7.54
CA PHE A 109 -2.45 7.54 7.95
C PHE A 109 -1.81 8.68 8.75
N PHE A 110 -2.17 9.90 8.39
CA PHE A 110 -1.63 11.12 8.98
C PHE A 110 -2.75 12.04 9.46
N PRO A 111 -3.34 11.79 10.64
CA PRO A 111 -4.30 12.70 11.23
C PRO A 111 -3.56 13.89 11.85
N ARG A 112 -4.10 15.09 11.64
CA ARG A 112 -3.58 16.32 12.24
C ARG A 112 -3.84 16.30 13.74
N LEU A 113 -2.99 16.95 14.53
CA LEU A 113 -3.13 17.00 15.99
C LEU A 113 -4.48 17.55 16.48
N ASP A 114 -5.13 18.41 15.70
CA ASP A 114 -6.45 18.97 16.00
C ASP A 114 -7.61 18.06 15.59
N LEU A 115 -7.32 16.91 14.97
CA LEU A 115 -8.27 15.93 14.44
C LEU A 115 -9.25 16.50 13.38
N LYS A 116 -8.99 17.69 12.84
CA LYS A 116 -9.85 18.32 11.82
C LYS A 116 -9.45 17.98 10.40
N ARG A 117 -8.21 17.50 10.23
CA ARG A 117 -7.66 17.16 8.92
C ARG A 117 -6.94 15.83 9.00
N TRP A 118 -6.97 15.10 7.90
CA TRP A 118 -6.18 13.91 7.73
C TRP A 118 -5.65 13.80 6.31
N HIS A 119 -4.52 13.13 6.17
CA HIS A 119 -3.95 12.70 4.91
C HIS A 119 -3.74 11.19 4.94
N LEU A 120 -3.86 10.56 3.80
CA LEU A 120 -3.73 9.12 3.63
C LEU A 120 -2.83 8.87 2.43
N ILE A 121 -1.73 8.15 2.64
CA ILE A 121 -0.92 7.59 1.56
C ILE A 121 -1.06 6.08 1.63
N TYR A 122 -1.43 5.42 0.55
CA TYR A 122 -1.54 3.96 0.52
C TYR A 122 -1.09 3.39 -0.81
N PHE A 123 -0.65 2.14 -0.79
CA PHE A 123 -0.21 1.44 -1.99
C PHE A 123 -0.27 -0.08 -1.77
N ASP A 124 -0.57 -0.78 -2.84
CA ASP A 124 -0.44 -2.22 -3.01
C ASP A 124 1.01 -2.57 -3.41
N GLN A 125 1.51 -3.75 -3.04
CA GLN A 125 2.78 -4.29 -3.54
C GLN A 125 2.93 -4.23 -5.09
N ARG A 126 1.82 -4.24 -5.82
CA ARG A 126 1.72 -4.16 -7.29
C ARG A 126 1.85 -2.73 -7.80
N ASP A 127 1.44 -1.74 -7.01
CA ASP A 127 1.53 -0.32 -7.38
C ASP A 127 2.99 0.15 -7.37
N THR A 128 3.83 -0.51 -6.55
CA THR A 128 5.26 -0.23 -6.44
C THR A 128 6.11 -1.02 -7.46
N ASN A 129 5.51 -1.98 -8.18
CA ASN A 129 6.22 -2.78 -9.17
C ASN A 129 6.48 -1.98 -10.46
N LYS A 130 7.71 -2.05 -10.98
CA LYS A 130 8.09 -1.45 -12.26
C LYS A 130 7.51 -2.24 -13.45
N HIS A 131 7.22 -3.53 -13.24
CA HIS A 131 6.63 -4.42 -14.23
C HIS A 131 5.13 -4.63 -13.93
N ASP A 132 4.30 -4.66 -14.97
CA ASP A 132 2.85 -4.88 -14.88
C ASP A 132 2.08 -3.88 -13.98
N SER A 133 2.54 -2.63 -13.91
CA SER A 133 1.75 -1.58 -13.25
C SER A 133 0.45 -1.35 -14.03
N HIS A 134 -0.67 -1.41 -13.32
CA HIS A 134 -1.99 -1.13 -13.88
C HIS A 134 -2.17 0.35 -14.27
N TRP A 135 -1.28 1.23 -13.78
CA TRP A 135 -1.28 2.64 -14.11
C TRP A 135 -0.34 2.93 -15.28
N ARG A 136 -0.86 3.62 -16.31
CA ARG A 136 -0.12 3.89 -17.57
C ARG A 136 1.21 4.62 -17.41
N TRP A 137 1.45 5.26 -16.26
CA TRP A 137 2.68 6.00 -15.97
C TRP A 137 3.65 5.24 -15.06
N GLY A 138 3.38 3.96 -14.78
CA GLY A 138 4.24 3.07 -14.03
C GLY A 138 3.93 3.04 -12.54
N SER A 139 4.97 2.94 -11.73
CA SER A 139 4.83 2.81 -10.27
C SER A 139 4.26 4.08 -9.63
N HIS A 140 3.41 3.91 -8.62
CA HIS A 140 2.76 5.01 -7.93
C HIS A 140 2.32 4.65 -6.51
N MET A 141 1.94 5.69 -5.76
CA MET A 141 1.21 5.59 -4.51
C MET A 141 -0.09 6.37 -4.64
N HIS A 142 -1.08 6.03 -3.83
CA HIS A 142 -2.35 6.74 -3.76
C HIS A 142 -2.32 7.77 -2.64
N PHE A 143 -2.85 8.97 -2.90
CA PHE A 143 -2.97 10.04 -1.92
C PHE A 143 -4.41 10.54 -1.81
N ALA A 144 -4.95 10.53 -0.60
CA ALA A 144 -6.25 11.07 -0.27
C ALA A 144 -6.15 12.03 0.92
N SER A 145 -7.06 13.00 0.99
CA SER A 145 -7.09 14.00 2.06
C SER A 145 -8.51 14.40 2.42
N SER A 146 -8.74 14.69 3.70
CA SER A 146 -9.99 15.26 4.21
C SER A 146 -10.35 16.62 3.60
N LEU A 147 -9.39 17.29 2.96
CA LEU A 147 -9.59 18.62 2.37
C LEU A 147 -10.49 18.59 1.12
N TRP A 148 -10.60 17.45 0.45
CA TRP A 148 -11.50 17.26 -0.69
C TRP A 148 -12.37 16.00 -0.58
N HIS A 149 -12.24 15.25 0.52
CA HIS A 149 -13.17 14.19 0.87
C HIS A 149 -14.00 14.61 2.08
N ARG A 150 -15.31 14.37 2.01
CA ARG A 150 -16.23 14.63 3.11
C ARG A 150 -16.37 13.39 3.99
N CYS A 151 -15.27 12.83 4.46
CA CYS A 151 -15.30 11.77 5.47
C CYS A 151 -14.49 12.15 6.72
N SER A 152 -15.02 11.74 7.87
CA SER A 152 -14.44 12.01 9.18
C SER A 152 -13.19 11.16 9.43
N ILE A 153 -12.45 11.47 10.50
CA ILE A 153 -11.30 10.66 10.92
C ILE A 153 -11.78 9.27 11.36
N GLU A 154 -12.92 9.18 12.03
CA GLU A 154 -13.50 7.94 12.53
C GLU A 154 -13.91 7.04 11.36
N GLU A 155 -14.58 7.60 10.35
CA GLU A 155 -14.99 6.84 9.15
C GLU A 155 -13.78 6.28 8.41
N ILE A 156 -12.73 7.09 8.20
CA ILE A 156 -11.53 6.59 7.53
C ILE A 156 -10.75 5.60 8.41
N TRP A 157 -10.76 5.80 9.73
CA TRP A 157 -10.14 4.88 10.68
C TRP A 157 -10.79 3.50 10.65
N GLU A 158 -12.12 3.45 10.70
CA GLU A 158 -12.88 2.20 10.56
C GLU A 158 -12.63 1.54 9.20
N GLU A 159 -12.64 2.31 8.12
CA GLU A 159 -12.42 1.79 6.77
C GLU A 159 -11.03 1.14 6.62
N MET A 160 -9.99 1.72 7.22
CA MET A 160 -8.63 1.16 7.19
C MET A 160 -8.50 -0.19 7.90
N HIS A 161 -9.40 -0.50 8.85
CA HIS A 161 -9.38 -1.73 9.63
C HIS A 161 -10.34 -2.80 9.08
N ARG A 162 -11.01 -2.54 7.96
CA ARG A 162 -11.82 -3.56 7.28
C ARG A 162 -10.92 -4.61 6.62
N SER A 163 -11.43 -5.83 6.50
CA SER A 163 -10.76 -6.93 5.79
C SER A 163 -10.50 -6.60 4.31
N LYS A 164 -11.31 -5.73 3.72
CA LYS A 164 -11.16 -5.20 2.37
C LYS A 164 -11.47 -3.69 2.37
N PRO A 165 -10.48 -2.84 2.68
CA PRO A 165 -10.67 -1.39 2.69
C PRO A 165 -11.07 -0.87 1.31
N ASN A 166 -12.01 0.06 1.29
CA ASN A 166 -12.49 0.81 0.15
C ASN A 166 -12.23 2.29 0.40
N TYR A 167 -10.99 2.71 0.12
CA TYR A 167 -10.57 4.10 0.34
C TYR A 167 -11.26 5.07 -0.61
N PRO A 168 -11.40 6.35 -0.19
CA PRO A 168 -11.94 7.39 -1.05
C PRO A 168 -11.06 7.61 -2.29
N ALA A 169 -11.67 8.19 -3.33
CA ALA A 169 -11.03 8.44 -4.61
C ALA A 169 -9.73 9.24 -4.47
N SER A 170 -8.59 8.61 -4.74
CA SER A 170 -7.27 9.17 -4.51
C SER A 170 -6.66 9.81 -5.75
N LEU A 171 -5.60 10.59 -5.53
CA LEU A 171 -4.67 11.01 -6.57
C LEU A 171 -3.53 10.00 -6.66
N HIS A 172 -3.10 9.67 -7.88
CA HIS A 172 -1.91 8.87 -8.10
C HIS A 172 -0.68 9.78 -8.03
N ILE A 173 0.22 9.47 -7.10
CA ILE A 173 1.53 10.09 -6.95
C ILE A 173 2.56 9.19 -7.65
N PRO A 174 3.25 9.65 -8.71
CA PRO A 174 4.34 8.89 -9.30
C PRO A 174 5.38 8.49 -8.25
N TYR A 175 5.77 7.22 -8.23
CA TYR A 175 6.70 6.67 -7.26
C TYR A 175 7.95 6.12 -7.94
N CYS A 176 9.09 6.27 -7.28
CA CYS A 176 10.36 5.72 -7.71
C CYS A 176 11.05 5.04 -6.53
N ASP A 177 11.10 3.71 -6.57
CA ASP A 177 11.92 2.96 -5.63
C ASP A 177 13.40 3.07 -6.02
N ASP A 178 14.12 3.90 -5.27
CA ASP A 178 15.55 4.12 -5.34
C ASP A 178 16.31 3.42 -4.19
N LEU A 179 15.60 2.69 -3.32
CA LEU A 179 16.18 1.95 -2.21
C LEU A 179 16.71 0.57 -2.65
N SER A 180 16.92 0.35 -3.95
CA SER A 180 17.41 -0.94 -4.45
C SER A 180 18.83 -1.21 -3.93
N VAL A 181 18.91 -2.00 -2.85
CA VAL A 181 20.12 -2.74 -2.50
C VAL A 181 20.31 -3.76 -3.61
N SER A 182 21.33 -3.53 -4.43
CA SER A 182 21.80 -4.51 -5.42
C SER A 182 22.39 -5.67 -4.62
N TYR A 183 21.59 -6.71 -4.39
CA TYR A 183 22.15 -8.02 -4.06
C TYR A 183 22.70 -8.60 -5.36
N HIS A 184 24.00 -8.44 -5.56
CA HIS A 184 24.79 -9.21 -6.53
C HIS A 184 25.15 -10.57 -5.93
#